data_AF-A0AAW0H5U4-F1
#
_entry.id   AF-A0AAW0H5U4-F1
#
_cell.length_a   1.000
_cell.length_b   1.000
_cell.length_c   1.000
_cell.angle_alpha   90.00
_cell.angle_beta   90.00
_cell.angle_gamma   90.00
#
_symmetry.space_group_name_H-M   'P 1'
#
loop_
_entity.id
_entity.type
_entity.pdbx_description
1 polymer ?
#
loop_
_entity_poly.entity_id
_entity_poly.type
_entity_poly.pdbx_seq_one_letter_code
_entity_poly.pdbx_strand_id
1 'polypeptide(L)'
;MFSLLLLLIRTLEAQSSAPMWVSVSISIHHQMKVLCGRSLGCSNNDDIEVESDADKRAHHNALERKRRDHIKDSFHSLRDSVPSLQEKASQAQILDKATEYIQYMRRKNHTHQQDIDDLKRQNALLEQQVRALEKARSSAQLQTNYPSSDNSLYTNAKGGTISAFDGGSDSSSESEPEEPQSRKKLWMEAS
;
A
#
# COMPACT_ATOMS: atom_id res chain seq x y z
N MET A 1 20.78 -21.12 12.94
CA MET A 1 19.54 -20.37 13.25
C MET A 1 19.12 -19.50 12.07
N PHE A 2 19.97 -18.62 11.53
CA PHE A 2 19.67 -17.80 10.34
C PHE A 2 19.42 -18.60 9.05
N SER A 3 20.16 -19.68 8.81
CA SER A 3 19.94 -20.52 7.61
C SER A 3 18.61 -21.28 7.66
N LEU A 4 18.13 -21.64 8.85
CA LEU A 4 16.82 -22.28 9.02
C LEU A 4 15.68 -21.29 8.80
N LEU A 5 15.84 -20.04 9.23
CA LEU A 5 14.88 -18.97 8.97
C LEU A 5 14.78 -18.63 7.48
N LEU A 6 15.91 -18.57 6.77
CA LEU A 6 15.96 -18.35 5.32
C LEU A 6 15.36 -19.52 4.54
N LEU A 7 15.54 -20.76 5.00
CA LEU A 7 14.93 -21.94 4.39
C LEU A 7 13.41 -21.94 4.61
N LEU A 8 12.93 -21.52 5.79
CA LEU A 8 11.51 -21.45 6.12
C LEU A 8 10.78 -20.37 5.30
N ILE A 9 11.47 -19.25 5.01
CA ILE A 9 10.95 -18.19 4.14
C ILE A 9 10.85 -18.70 2.70
N ARG A 10 11.87 -19.41 2.21
CA ARG A 10 11.85 -19.98 0.85
C ARG A 10 10.85 -21.11 0.66
N THR A 11 10.59 -21.92 1.68
CA THR A 11 9.57 -22.98 1.60
C THR A 11 8.15 -22.42 1.71
N LEU A 12 7.94 -21.30 2.41
CA LEU A 12 6.65 -20.58 2.43
C LEU A 12 6.38 -19.82 1.11
N GLU A 13 7.41 -19.37 0.41
CA GLU A 13 7.29 -18.69 -0.89
C GLU A 13 6.90 -19.65 -2.03
N ALA A 14 7.16 -20.96 -1.89
CA ALA A 14 6.82 -21.98 -2.87
C ALA A 14 5.34 -22.43 -2.87
N GLN A 15 4.52 -21.97 -1.92
CA GLN A 15 3.07 -22.30 -1.84
C GLN A 15 2.13 -21.14 -2.22
N SER A 16 2.63 -19.92 -2.46
CA SER A 16 1.77 -18.74 -2.67
C SER A 16 1.74 -18.27 -4.13
N SER A 17 0.62 -18.54 -4.81
CA SER A 17 0.34 -18.10 -6.18
C SER A 17 -0.17 -16.64 -6.23
N ALA A 18 0.51 -15.70 -5.57
CA ALA A 18 0.10 -14.30 -5.55
C ALA A 18 1.28 -13.35 -5.89
N PRO A 19 1.26 -12.64 -7.03
CA PRO A 19 2.37 -11.80 -7.51
C PRO A 19 2.66 -10.57 -6.61
N MET A 20 1.77 -10.26 -5.68
CA MET A 20 1.92 -9.16 -4.71
C MET A 20 2.98 -9.45 -3.64
N TRP A 21 3.20 -10.73 -3.29
CA TRP A 21 4.23 -11.12 -2.32
C TRP A 21 5.64 -10.91 -2.87
N VAL A 22 5.82 -11.08 -4.18
CA VAL A 22 7.11 -10.85 -4.84
C VAL A 22 7.52 -9.38 -4.70
N SER A 23 6.58 -8.43 -4.83
CA SER A 23 6.89 -6.99 -4.68
C SER A 23 7.16 -6.55 -3.24
N VAL A 24 6.46 -7.14 -2.26
CA VAL A 24 6.69 -6.85 -0.82
C VAL A 24 7.98 -7.53 -0.33
N SER A 25 8.24 -8.77 -0.75
CA SER A 25 9.51 -9.48 -0.50
C SER A 25 10.68 -8.76 -1.17
N ILE A 26 10.54 -8.28 -2.41
CA ILE A 26 11.57 -7.48 -3.08
C ILE A 26 11.80 -6.16 -2.33
N SER A 27 10.75 -5.46 -1.88
CA SER A 27 10.92 -4.21 -1.10
C SER A 27 11.61 -4.44 0.24
N ILE A 28 11.23 -5.48 0.98
CA ILE A 28 11.85 -5.81 2.27
C ILE A 28 13.30 -6.30 2.06
N HIS A 29 13.55 -7.12 1.03
CA HIS A 29 14.89 -7.60 0.70
C HIS A 29 15.79 -6.48 0.15
N HIS A 30 15.22 -5.52 -0.60
CA HIS A 30 15.93 -4.33 -1.08
C HIS A 30 16.27 -3.39 0.08
N GLN A 31 15.32 -3.12 0.99
CA GLN A 31 15.58 -2.31 2.19
C GLN A 31 16.60 -2.95 3.13
N MET A 32 16.54 -4.28 3.31
CA MET A 32 17.51 -5.01 4.13
C MET A 32 18.90 -5.09 3.47
N LYS A 33 18.98 -5.04 2.14
CA LYS A 33 20.24 -4.97 1.37
C LYS A 33 20.80 -3.55 1.30
N VAL A 34 19.98 -2.50 1.32
CA VAL A 34 20.41 -1.10 1.43
C VAL A 34 20.93 -0.79 2.82
N LEU A 35 20.32 -1.34 3.88
CA LEU A 35 20.78 -1.19 5.25
C LEU A 35 22.08 -1.98 5.52
N CYS A 36 22.28 -3.13 4.88
CA CYS A 36 23.50 -3.94 4.99
C CYS A 36 24.61 -3.51 3.99
N GLY A 37 24.24 -2.91 2.86
CA GLY A 37 25.15 -2.56 1.76
C GLY A 37 25.82 -1.19 1.86
N ARG A 38 25.45 -0.35 2.83
CA ARG A 38 26.02 1.02 2.97
C ARG A 38 27.14 1.13 4.00
N SER A 39 27.81 0.02 4.33
CA SER A 39 28.95 0.02 5.25
C SER A 39 30.06 -0.95 4.82
N LEU A 40 30.54 -0.82 3.58
CA LEU A 40 31.85 -1.37 3.19
C LEU A 40 32.60 -0.32 2.38
N GLY A 41 33.23 0.59 3.13
CA GLY A 41 34.27 1.49 2.66
C GLY A 41 35.38 1.52 3.70
N CYS A 42 35.99 0.35 3.97
CA CYS A 42 37.28 0.30 4.65
C CYS A 42 38.35 0.45 3.59
N SER A 43 38.80 1.68 3.34
CA SER A 43 40.07 1.89 2.65
C SER A 43 41.17 1.63 3.68
N ASN A 44 41.69 0.40 3.66
CA ASN A 44 42.91 0.05 4.38
C ASN A 44 44.07 0.74 3.64
N ASN A 45 44.72 1.70 4.30
CA ASN A 45 46.08 2.06 3.96
C ASN A 45 46.97 1.41 5.03
N ASP A 46 47.80 0.47 4.57
CA ASP A 46 48.81 -0.20 5.35
C ASP A 46 49.96 0.78 5.67
N ASP A 47 49.99 1.33 6.88
CA ASP A 47 51.22 1.80 7.50
C ASP A 47 51.51 0.85 8.67
N ILE A 48 52.43 -0.09 8.44
CA ILE A 48 52.98 -0.96 9.50
C ILE A 48 53.92 -0.08 10.35
N GLU A 49 53.33 0.81 11.13
CA GLU A 49 53.97 1.31 12.35
C GLU A 49 53.81 0.22 13.42
N VAL A 50 54.86 -0.01 14.20
CA VAL A 50 54.85 -0.98 15.31
C VAL A 50 53.89 -0.45 16.37
N GLU A 51 52.60 -0.73 16.17
CA GLU A 51 51.52 -0.20 16.99
C GLU A 51 51.58 -0.88 18.35
N SER A 52 51.76 -0.07 19.40
CA SER A 52 51.87 -0.58 20.76
C SER A 52 50.57 -1.27 21.16
N ASP A 53 50.62 -2.21 22.10
CA ASP A 53 49.39 -2.86 22.60
C ASP A 53 48.39 -1.86 23.20
N ALA A 54 48.82 -0.64 23.55
CA ALA A 54 47.95 0.44 23.96
C ALA A 54 47.17 1.05 22.78
N ASP A 55 47.83 1.25 21.65
CA ASP A 55 47.24 1.86 20.45
C ASP A 55 46.23 0.89 19.79
N LYS A 56 46.56 -0.41 19.69
CA LYS A 56 45.61 -1.45 19.26
C LYS A 56 44.34 -1.49 20.13
N ARG A 57 44.51 -1.33 21.45
CA ARG A 57 43.38 -1.27 22.40
C ARG A 57 42.57 0.01 22.21
N ALA A 58 43.21 1.14 21.96
CA ALA A 58 42.54 2.41 21.70
C ALA A 58 41.73 2.35 20.39
N HIS A 59 42.32 1.83 19.32
CA HIS A 59 41.66 1.66 18.03
C HIS A 59 40.45 0.72 18.13
N HIS A 60 40.60 -0.43 18.81
CA HIS A 60 39.48 -1.35 19.06
C HIS A 60 38.34 -0.67 19.84
N ASN A 61 38.65 0.11 20.88
CA ASN A 61 37.66 0.86 21.65
C ASN A 61 36.92 1.92 20.81
N ALA A 62 37.63 2.57 19.89
CA ALA A 62 37.05 3.55 18.97
C ALA A 62 36.08 2.88 17.99
N LEU A 63 36.49 1.77 17.38
CA LEU A 63 35.64 0.99 16.46
C LEU A 63 34.38 0.48 17.16
N GLU A 64 34.51 -0.03 18.38
CA GLU A 64 33.37 -0.53 19.14
C GLU A 64 32.40 0.60 19.54
N ARG A 65 32.90 1.81 19.85
CA ARG A 65 32.03 2.98 20.07
C ARG A 65 31.23 3.32 18.80
N LYS A 66 31.89 3.39 17.65
CA LYS A 66 31.22 3.60 16.36
C LYS A 66 30.15 2.55 16.10
N ARG A 67 30.46 1.27 16.33
CA ARG A 67 29.48 0.17 16.19
C ARG A 67 28.26 0.34 17.10
N ARG A 68 28.47 0.74 18.36
CA ARG A 68 27.37 1.00 19.31
C ARG A 68 26.49 2.17 18.89
N ASP A 69 27.08 3.23 18.35
CA ASP A 69 26.30 4.38 17.86
C ASP A 69 25.45 3.99 16.64
N HIS A 70 26.01 3.21 15.70
CA HIS A 70 25.23 2.70 14.56
C HIS A 70 24.03 1.81 15.00
N ILE A 71 24.23 0.97 16.03
CA ILE A 71 23.14 0.17 16.59
C ILE A 71 22.09 1.07 17.24
N LYS A 72 22.53 2.08 17.99
CA LYS A 72 21.63 3.04 18.62
C LYS A 72 20.77 3.74 17.56
N ASP A 73 21.35 4.18 16.44
CA ASP A 73 20.60 4.81 15.35
C ASP A 73 19.60 3.85 14.70
N SER A 74 19.97 2.58 14.57
CA SER A 74 19.07 1.53 14.08
C SER A 74 17.87 1.31 15.00
N PHE A 75 18.06 1.37 16.32
CA PHE A 75 16.96 1.30 17.30
C PHE A 75 16.03 2.52 17.24
N HIS A 76 16.56 3.71 17.00
CA HIS A 76 15.74 4.92 16.78
C HIS A 76 14.89 4.77 15.52
N SER A 77 15.51 4.35 14.41
CA SER A 77 14.81 4.13 13.15
C SER A 77 13.71 3.06 13.25
N LEU A 78 13.98 1.98 13.99
CA LEU A 78 13.00 0.93 14.26
C LEU A 78 11.83 1.47 15.09
N ARG A 79 12.12 2.27 16.12
CA ARG A 79 11.10 2.89 16.97
C ARG A 79 10.16 3.77 16.15
N ASP A 80 10.69 4.60 15.26
CA ASP A 80 9.89 5.50 14.43
C ASP A 80 9.00 4.74 13.43
N SER A 81 9.39 3.52 13.06
CA SER A 81 8.64 2.65 12.14
C SER A 81 7.51 1.87 12.83
N VAL A 82 7.49 1.80 14.17
CA VAL A 82 6.50 1.04 14.94
C VAL A 82 5.54 2.03 15.62
N PRO A 83 4.30 2.14 15.13
CA PRO A 83 3.27 2.97 15.76
C PRO A 83 3.06 2.53 17.22
N SER A 84 2.70 3.46 18.11
CA SER A 84 2.46 3.29 19.56
C SER A 84 3.67 3.28 20.49
N LEU A 85 4.91 3.37 19.98
CA LEU A 85 6.08 3.50 20.85
C LEU A 85 6.29 4.95 21.34
N GLN A 86 6.26 5.13 22.66
CA GLN A 86 6.56 6.41 23.32
C GLN A 86 8.03 6.82 23.19
N GLU A 87 8.33 8.10 23.45
CA GLU A 87 9.68 8.67 23.30
C GLU A 87 10.76 8.00 24.14
N LYS A 88 10.36 7.41 25.26
CA LYS A 88 11.26 6.80 26.25
C LYS A 88 11.12 5.27 26.33
N ALA A 89 10.77 4.61 25.22
CA ALA A 89 10.69 3.15 25.18
C ALA A 89 12.08 2.50 25.34
N SER A 90 12.19 1.50 26.20
CA SER A 90 13.43 0.73 26.38
C SER A 90 13.74 -0.15 25.16
N GLN A 91 15.01 -0.57 24.99
CA GLN A 91 15.42 -1.44 23.88
C GLN A 91 14.62 -2.74 23.80
N ALA A 92 14.33 -3.37 24.95
CA ALA A 92 13.51 -4.58 25.00
C ALA A 92 12.07 -4.30 24.53
N GLN A 93 11.45 -3.23 25.04
CA GLN A 93 10.10 -2.84 24.63
C GLN A 93 10.00 -2.52 23.14
N ILE A 94 11.02 -1.90 22.55
CA ILE A 94 11.07 -1.63 21.11
C ILE A 94 11.00 -2.96 20.34
N LEU A 95 11.77 -3.97 20.74
CA LEU A 95 11.79 -5.28 20.07
C LEU A 95 10.46 -6.05 20.25
N ASP A 96 9.91 -6.03 21.46
CA ASP A 96 8.64 -6.68 21.77
C ASP A 96 7.51 -6.07 20.94
N LYS A 97 7.40 -4.73 20.94
CA LYS A 97 6.37 -4.01 20.19
C LYS A 97 6.56 -4.10 18.68
N ALA A 98 7.80 -4.10 18.18
CA ALA A 98 8.07 -4.37 16.77
C ALA A 98 7.57 -5.76 16.37
N THR A 99 7.82 -6.77 17.21
CA THR A 99 7.38 -8.14 16.97
C THR A 99 5.85 -8.25 16.96
N GLU A 100 5.19 -7.66 17.96
CA GLU A 100 3.73 -7.58 18.03
C GLU A 100 3.14 -6.87 16.79
N TYR A 101 3.75 -5.76 16.39
CA TYR A 101 3.28 -4.97 15.25
C TYR A 101 3.41 -5.72 13.93
N ILE A 102 4.51 -6.44 13.71
CA ILE A 102 4.68 -7.31 12.53
C ILE A 102 3.56 -8.38 12.49
N GLN A 103 3.27 -9.03 13.62
CA GLN A 103 2.21 -10.04 13.68
C GLN A 103 0.82 -9.43 13.46
N TYR A 104 0.58 -8.23 13.99
CA TYR A 104 -0.65 -7.48 13.75
C TYR A 104 -0.82 -7.15 12.26
N MET A 105 0.20 -6.56 11.64
CA MET A 105 0.15 -6.18 10.22
C MET A 105 -0.01 -7.39 9.30
N ARG A 106 0.58 -8.55 9.64
CA ARG A 106 0.34 -9.80 8.90
C ARG A 106 -1.13 -10.22 8.94
N ARG A 107 -1.76 -10.21 10.11
CA ARG A 107 -3.19 -10.54 10.26
C ARG A 107 -4.07 -9.53 9.53
N LYS A 108 -3.78 -8.24 9.67
CA LYS A 108 -4.51 -7.16 8.99
C LYS A 108 -4.44 -7.28 7.48
N ASN A 109 -3.24 -7.51 6.92
CA ASN A 109 -3.06 -7.73 5.49
C ASN A 109 -3.80 -8.98 5.00
N HIS A 110 -3.84 -10.04 5.81
CA HIS A 110 -4.59 -11.25 5.46
C HIS A 110 -6.11 -10.98 5.36
N THR A 111 -6.69 -10.28 6.34
CA THR A 111 -8.09 -9.86 6.29
C THR A 111 -8.37 -8.99 5.07
N HIS A 112 -7.54 -7.97 4.81
CA HIS A 112 -7.70 -7.13 3.62
C HIS A 112 -7.61 -7.92 2.32
N GLN A 113 -6.74 -8.94 2.25
CA GLN A 113 -6.66 -9.80 1.08
C GLN A 113 -7.94 -10.62 0.88
N GLN A 114 -8.54 -11.13 1.97
CA GLN A 114 -9.84 -11.80 1.93
C GLN A 114 -10.93 -10.86 1.43
N ASP A 115 -10.99 -9.63 1.96
CA ASP A 115 -11.96 -8.62 1.54
C ASP A 115 -11.83 -8.30 0.04
N ILE A 116 -10.59 -8.16 -0.45
CA ILE A 116 -10.30 -7.94 -1.88
C ILE A 116 -10.82 -9.11 -2.73
N ASP A 117 -10.56 -10.34 -2.31
CA ASP A 117 -10.95 -11.52 -3.08
C ASP A 117 -12.48 -11.72 -3.09
N ASP A 118 -13.15 -11.41 -1.99
CA ASP A 118 -14.60 -11.43 -1.88
C ASP A 118 -15.24 -10.34 -2.74
N LEU A 119 -14.71 -9.11 -2.71
CA LEU A 119 -15.18 -8.01 -3.57
C LEU A 119 -14.97 -8.33 -5.06
N LYS A 120 -13.85 -8.94 -5.43
CA LYS A 120 -13.62 -9.40 -6.81
C LYS A 120 -14.65 -10.43 -7.24
N ARG A 121 -14.99 -11.38 -6.36
CA ARG A 121 -16.03 -12.39 -6.64
C ARG A 121 -17.40 -11.73 -6.82
N GLN A 122 -17.75 -10.77 -5.97
CA GLN A 122 -19.01 -10.02 -6.07
C GLN A 122 -19.08 -9.21 -7.37
N ASN A 123 -18.01 -8.47 -7.72
CA ASN A 123 -17.94 -7.71 -8.96
C ASN A 123 -18.10 -8.62 -10.19
N ALA A 124 -17.44 -9.79 -10.22
CA ALA A 124 -17.58 -10.73 -11.33
C ALA A 124 -19.04 -11.22 -11.51
N LEU A 125 -19.76 -11.47 -10.40
CA LEU A 125 -21.17 -11.85 -10.44
C LEU A 125 -22.05 -10.71 -10.96
N LEU A 126 -21.83 -9.47 -10.48
CA LEU A 126 -22.57 -8.30 -10.94
C LEU A 126 -22.33 -8.01 -12.42
N GLU A 127 -21.07 -8.06 -12.87
CA GLU A 127 -20.74 -7.92 -14.29
C GLU A 127 -21.42 -9.00 -15.15
N GLN A 128 -21.51 -10.24 -14.66
CA GLN A 128 -22.22 -11.30 -15.36
C GLN A 128 -23.72 -11.00 -15.47
N GLN A 129 -24.33 -10.47 -14.40
CA GLN A 129 -25.74 -10.07 -14.41
C GLN A 129 -25.98 -8.91 -15.39
N VAL A 130 -25.12 -7.89 -15.39
CA VAL A 130 -25.19 -6.76 -16.33
C VAL A 130 -25.11 -7.27 -17.77
N ARG A 131 -24.11 -8.09 -18.10
CA ARG A 131 -23.97 -8.67 -19.45
C ARG A 131 -25.20 -9.49 -19.87
N ALA A 132 -25.79 -10.25 -18.95
CA ALA A 132 -26.99 -11.03 -19.23
C ALA A 132 -28.21 -10.13 -19.51
N LEU A 133 -28.39 -9.06 -18.72
CA LEU A 133 -29.46 -8.08 -18.91
C LEU A 133 -29.30 -7.28 -20.22
N GLU A 134 -28.08 -6.88 -20.56
CA GLU A 134 -27.77 -6.22 -21.84
C GLU A 134 -28.10 -7.13 -23.02
N LYS A 135 -27.75 -8.42 -22.94
CA LYS A 135 -28.10 -9.41 -23.96
C LYS A 135 -29.62 -9.58 -24.08
N ALA A 136 -30.33 -9.70 -22.96
CA ALA A 136 -31.79 -9.82 -22.95
C ALA A 136 -32.46 -8.58 -23.57
N ARG A 137 -32.00 -7.37 -23.20
CA ARG A 137 -32.51 -6.10 -23.74
C ARG A 137 -32.28 -5.98 -25.25
N SER A 138 -31.06 -6.30 -25.72
CA SER A 138 -30.76 -6.30 -27.17
C SER A 138 -31.61 -7.32 -27.95
N SER A 139 -31.87 -8.50 -27.37
CA SER A 139 -32.75 -9.51 -27.99
C SER A 139 -34.21 -9.08 -28.04
N ALA A 140 -34.71 -8.36 -27.04
CA ALA A 140 -36.06 -7.80 -27.04
C ALA A 140 -36.24 -6.71 -28.11
N GLN A 141 -35.25 -5.84 -28.31
CA GLN A 141 -35.27 -4.83 -29.38
C GLN A 141 -35.24 -5.43 -30.80
N LEU A 142 -34.60 -6.58 -30.99
CA LEU A 142 -34.60 -7.27 -32.29
C LEU A 142 -35.97 -7.92 -32.61
N GLN A 143 -36.77 -8.27 -31.61
CA GLN A 143 -38.14 -8.76 -31.82
C GLN A 143 -39.15 -7.63 -32.12
N THR A 144 -38.87 -6.39 -31.71
CA THR A 144 -39.75 -5.23 -32.02
C THR A 144 -39.51 -4.64 -33.42
N ASN A 145 -38.48 -5.11 -34.15
CA ASN A 145 -38.14 -4.59 -35.48
C ASN A 145 -38.76 -5.38 -36.64
N TYR A 146 -39.86 -6.10 -36.38
CA TYR A 146 -40.79 -6.43 -37.46
C TYR A 146 -41.29 -5.09 -38.05
N PRO A 147 -41.20 -4.86 -39.37
CA PRO A 147 -41.94 -3.77 -40.00
C PRO A 147 -43.43 -4.12 -39.93
N SER A 148 -44.02 -3.95 -38.74
CA SER A 148 -45.46 -3.81 -38.63
C SER A 148 -45.80 -2.57 -39.45
N SER A 149 -46.50 -2.82 -40.55
CA SER A 149 -46.95 -1.82 -41.50
C SER A 149 -48.07 -1.00 -40.87
N ASP A 150 -47.75 -0.26 -39.81
CA ASP A 150 -48.69 0.63 -39.16
C ASP A 150 -47.93 1.81 -38.57
N ASN A 151 -47.44 2.66 -39.48
CA ASN A 151 -47.02 4.01 -39.14
C ASN A 151 -48.29 4.83 -38.83
N SER A 152 -48.89 4.56 -37.67
CA SER A 152 -50.01 5.34 -37.14
C SER A 152 -49.46 6.68 -36.64
N LEU A 153 -49.33 7.59 -37.61
CA LEU A 153 -49.07 9.00 -37.42
C LEU A 153 -50.27 9.57 -36.64
N TYR A 154 -50.14 9.71 -35.32
CA TYR A 154 -51.11 10.46 -34.53
C TYR A 154 -51.08 11.92 -34.99
N THR A 155 -52.00 12.26 -35.90
CA THR A 155 -52.29 13.62 -36.30
C THR A 155 -53.43 14.12 -35.43
N ASN A 156 -53.25 15.29 -34.80
CA ASN A 156 -54.43 16.01 -34.32
C ASN A 156 -55.21 16.53 -35.54
N ALA A 157 -56.47 16.92 -35.35
CA ALA A 157 -57.38 17.40 -36.41
C ALA A 157 -56.89 18.66 -37.19
N LYS A 158 -55.65 19.11 -36.97
CA LYS A 158 -54.98 20.20 -37.69
C LYS A 158 -53.66 19.80 -38.36
N GLY A 159 -53.35 18.51 -38.49
CA GLY A 159 -52.33 18.02 -39.44
C GLY A 159 -50.87 18.41 -39.16
N GLY A 160 -50.50 18.70 -37.91
CA GLY A 160 -49.10 18.96 -37.53
C GLY A 160 -48.41 17.74 -36.91
N THR A 161 -47.20 17.42 -37.36
CA THR A 161 -46.33 16.40 -36.75
C THR A 161 -45.78 16.91 -35.41
N ILE A 162 -46.04 16.20 -34.31
CA ILE A 162 -45.53 16.55 -32.97
C ILE A 162 -44.27 15.72 -32.73
N SER A 163 -43.09 16.31 -32.95
CA SER A 163 -41.82 15.70 -32.55
C SER A 163 -41.56 15.95 -31.07
N ALA A 164 -41.10 14.89 -30.41
CA ALA A 164 -40.97 14.74 -28.97
C ALA A 164 -39.89 15.63 -28.33
N PHE A 165 -40.14 15.96 -27.05
CA PHE A 165 -39.20 16.09 -25.94
C PHE A 165 -37.70 16.17 -26.30
N ASP A 166 -37.11 17.34 -26.10
CA ASP A 166 -35.66 17.54 -26.03
C ASP A 166 -35.25 17.50 -24.55
N GLY A 167 -35.04 16.28 -24.04
CA GLY A 167 -34.58 16.04 -22.68
C GLY A 167 -33.06 16.14 -22.59
N GLY A 168 -32.54 17.37 -22.51
CA GLY A 168 -31.14 17.62 -22.19
C GLY A 168 -30.76 17.01 -20.85
N SER A 169 -29.71 16.18 -20.85
CA SER A 169 -29.03 15.71 -19.65
C SER A 169 -27.58 16.18 -19.73
N ASP A 170 -27.25 17.28 -19.05
CA ASP A 170 -25.88 17.68 -18.74
C ASP A 170 -25.50 17.10 -17.36
N SER A 171 -24.72 16.03 -17.41
CA SER A 171 -24.12 15.41 -16.23
C SER A 171 -23.00 16.32 -15.71
N SER A 172 -23.25 17.05 -14.63
CA SER A 172 -22.20 17.78 -13.89
C SER A 172 -21.43 16.81 -13.00
N SER A 173 -20.18 16.55 -13.35
CA SER A 173 -19.21 15.90 -12.46
C SER A 173 -18.68 16.92 -11.46
N GLU A 174 -19.16 16.89 -10.21
CA GLU A 174 -18.49 17.58 -9.10
C GLU A 174 -17.29 16.74 -8.65
N SER A 175 -16.11 17.32 -8.84
CA SER A 175 -14.85 16.83 -8.32
C SER A 175 -14.58 17.61 -7.03
N GLU A 176 -14.63 16.95 -5.87
CA GLU A 176 -14.21 17.53 -4.59
C GLU A 176 -12.66 17.54 -4.52
N PRO A 177 -12.01 18.69 -4.29
CA PRO A 177 -10.63 18.72 -3.83
C PRO A 177 -10.57 18.88 -2.30
N GLU A 178 -9.81 17.98 -1.68
CA GLU A 178 -9.28 18.04 -0.32
C GLU A 178 -8.80 19.45 0.10
N GLU A 179 -9.33 19.97 1.21
CA GLU A 179 -8.79 21.14 1.91
C GLU A 179 -8.05 20.72 3.20
N PRO A 180 -6.74 20.99 3.32
CA PRO A 180 -6.03 20.90 4.58
C PRO A 180 -6.16 22.22 5.36
N GLN A 181 -6.96 22.23 6.43
CA GLN A 181 -7.05 23.38 7.33
C GLN A 181 -5.79 23.52 8.20
N SER A 182 -4.84 24.32 7.71
CA SER A 182 -3.88 25.00 8.57
C SER A 182 -4.46 26.36 8.98
N ARG A 183 -4.75 26.55 10.27
CA ARG A 183 -4.76 27.89 10.87
C ARG A 183 -3.97 27.89 12.15
N LYS A 184 -2.85 28.62 12.06
CA LYS A 184 -2.02 29.08 13.15
C LYS A 184 -2.70 30.24 13.88
N LYS A 185 -2.33 30.37 15.17
CA LYS A 185 -2.06 31.58 15.96
C LYS A 185 -3.14 32.18 16.89
N LEU A 186 -2.60 32.46 18.08
CA LEU A 186 -2.80 33.58 19.00
C LEU A 186 -4.08 33.62 19.81
N TRP A 187 -3.95 33.31 21.11
CA TRP A 187 -4.51 34.14 22.17
C TRP A 187 -3.37 34.50 23.14
N MET A 188 -3.24 35.81 23.38
CA MET A 188 -2.27 36.51 24.23
C MET A 188 -2.69 36.47 25.71
N GLU A 189 -1.66 36.47 26.57
CA GLU A 189 -1.45 37.23 27.83
C GLU A 189 -2.52 37.39 28.94
N ALA A 190 -1.98 37.29 30.16
CA ALA A 190 -2.29 38.02 31.40
C ALA A 190 -3.64 37.83 32.12
N SER A 191 -3.59 37.28 33.34
CA SER A 191 -3.46 38.09 34.58
C SER A 191 -3.13 37.21 35.79
#